data_AF-A0A4Q3WAP2-F1
#
_entry.id   AF-A0A4Q3WAP2-F1
#
_cell.length_a   1.000
_cell.length_b   1.000
_cell.length_c   1.000
_cell.angle_alpha   90.00
_cell.angle_beta   90.00
_cell.angle_gamma   90.00
#
_symmetry.space_group_name_H-M   'P 1'
#
loop_
_entity.id
_entity.type
_entity.pdbx_description
1 polymer ?
#
loop_
_entity_poly.entity_id
_entity_poly.type
_entity_poly.pdbx_seq_one_letter_code
_entity_poly.pdbx_strand_id
1 'polypeptide(L)'
;MYIIFHFDTQYKTGIILGIISALLACLFPIFNRRFLQRINVETVLTWQITGGFLTLSMLMPFYLQKFPVSQFLPGWEDLLWLLALAWFCSVLAFRLSASALKHLSAFTVNLTFNLEPVYGIFLAFLVYNENQYLSRWFYVGFAVIISVLALHVFLLIRQEKKAALEPVIAAQDL
;
A
#
# COMPACT_ATOMS: atom_id res chain seq x y z
N MET A 1 -2.72 -21.36 -4.15
CA MET A 1 -1.39 -21.25 -4.79
C MET A 1 -1.15 -22.31 -5.85
N TYR A 2 -1.38 -23.60 -5.60
CA TYR A 2 -1.14 -24.67 -6.60
C TYR A 2 -1.94 -24.50 -7.92
N ILE A 3 -3.14 -23.92 -7.85
CA ILE A 3 -4.01 -23.68 -9.02
C ILE A 3 -3.52 -22.51 -9.90
N ILE A 4 -2.83 -21.51 -9.34
CA ILE A 4 -2.30 -20.37 -10.12
C ILE A 4 -1.02 -20.78 -10.86
N PHE A 5 -0.21 -21.66 -10.28
CA PHE A 5 1.01 -22.18 -10.92
C PHE A 5 0.75 -23.09 -12.12
N HIS A 6 -0.49 -23.56 -12.31
CA HIS A 6 -0.92 -24.35 -13.46
C HIS A 6 -1.25 -23.48 -14.68
N PHE A 7 -1.38 -22.16 -14.51
CA PHE A 7 -1.57 -21.20 -15.61
C PHE A 7 -0.23 -20.75 -16.16
N ASP A 8 0.25 -21.51 -17.13
CA ASP A 8 1.29 -21.18 -18.10
C ASP A 8 2.67 -20.75 -17.55
N THR A 9 3.72 -21.33 -18.12
CA THR A 9 5.11 -21.10 -17.67
C THR A 9 5.54 -19.63 -17.83
N GLN A 10 4.80 -18.85 -18.62
CA GLN A 10 5.05 -17.45 -18.91
C GLN A 10 4.86 -16.50 -17.71
N TYR A 11 3.98 -16.80 -16.75
CA TYR A 11 3.67 -15.88 -15.65
C TYR A 11 4.37 -16.22 -14.32
N LYS A 12 5.12 -17.33 -14.27
CA LYS A 12 5.80 -17.80 -13.04
C LYS A 12 6.74 -16.77 -12.45
N THR A 13 7.53 -16.09 -13.28
CA THR A 13 8.47 -15.05 -12.82
C THR A 13 7.74 -13.87 -12.20
N GLY A 14 6.64 -13.42 -12.81
CA GLY A 14 5.81 -12.35 -12.26
C GLY A 14 5.17 -12.72 -10.92
N ILE A 15 4.67 -13.95 -10.78
CA ILE A 15 4.09 -14.45 -9.53
C ILE A 15 5.14 -14.51 -8.41
N ILE A 16 6.34 -15.04 -8.71
CA ILE A 16 7.43 -15.13 -7.72
C ILE A 16 7.86 -13.72 -7.28
N LEU A 17 8.05 -12.79 -8.23
CA LEU A 17 8.38 -11.40 -7.92
C LEU A 17 7.26 -10.72 -7.11
N GLY A 18 6.00 -10.98 -7.43
CA GLY A 18 4.85 -10.46 -6.69
C GLY A 18 4.80 -10.96 -5.25
N ILE A 19 5.08 -12.25 -5.00
CA ILE A 19 5.15 -12.82 -3.65
C ILE A 19 6.31 -12.20 -2.85
N ILE A 20 7.49 -12.09 -3.45
CA ILE A 20 8.66 -11.46 -2.80
C ILE A 20 8.35 -10.00 -2.48
N SER A 21 7.73 -9.27 -3.42
CA SER A 21 7.32 -7.88 -3.23
C SER A 21 6.31 -7.74 -2.10
N ALA A 22 5.27 -8.59 -2.04
CA ALA A 22 4.28 -8.57 -0.97
C ALA A 22 4.89 -8.85 0.41
N LEU A 23 5.85 -9.78 0.49
CA LEU A 23 6.58 -10.06 1.72
C LEU A 23 7.37 -8.83 2.19
N LEU A 24 8.12 -8.20 1.28
CA LEU A 24 8.87 -6.97 1.58
C LEU A 24 7.93 -5.81 1.96
N ALA A 25 6.82 -5.66 1.25
CA ALA A 25 5.80 -4.63 1.50
C ALA A 25 5.16 -4.76 2.88
N CYS A 26 4.97 -5.99 3.39
CA CYS A 26 4.45 -6.22 4.74
C CYS A 26 5.54 -6.02 5.83
N LEU A 27 6.78 -6.41 5.55
CA LEU A 27 7.90 -6.21 6.50
C LEU A 27 8.28 -4.74 6.65
N PHE A 28 8.23 -3.95 5.58
CA PHE A 28 8.59 -2.54 5.58
C PHE A 28 7.89 -1.72 6.67
N PRO A 29 6.54 -1.66 6.78
CA PRO A 29 5.85 -0.90 7.82
C PRO A 29 6.13 -1.45 9.24
N ILE A 30 6.38 -2.76 9.40
CA ILE A 30 6.72 -3.34 10.70
C ILE A 30 8.06 -2.80 11.21
N PHE A 31 9.09 -2.81 10.35
CA PHE A 31 10.40 -2.24 10.69
C PHE A 31 10.32 -0.72 10.83
N ASN A 32 9.67 -0.04 9.88
CA ASN A 32 9.54 1.41 9.87
C ASN A 32 8.84 1.91 11.16
N ARG A 33 7.79 1.22 11.63
CA ARG A 33 7.12 1.54 12.90
C ARG A 33 8.08 1.52 14.10
N ARG A 34 9.00 0.55 14.18
CA ARG A 34 10.00 0.50 15.27
C ARG A 34 10.96 1.69 15.24
N PHE A 35 11.36 2.15 14.05
CA PHE A 35 12.21 3.33 13.90
C PHE A 35 11.45 4.64 14.18
N LEU A 36 10.21 4.75 13.71
CA LEU A 36 9.33 5.91 13.91
C LEU A 36 8.93 6.12 15.39
N GLN A 37 9.02 5.09 16.23
CA GLN A 37 8.83 5.20 17.68
C GLN A 37 10.02 5.84 18.41
N ARG A 38 11.23 5.79 17.84
CA ARG A 38 12.45 6.34 18.46
C ARG A 38 12.94 7.62 17.81
N ILE A 39 12.56 7.88 16.55
CA ILE A 39 13.08 8.96 15.72
C ILE A 39 11.92 9.75 15.09
N ASN A 40 12.12 11.03 14.82
CA ASN A 40 11.17 11.86 14.10
C ASN A 40 10.88 11.32 12.68
N VAL A 41 9.61 11.44 12.26
CA VAL A 41 9.11 10.94 10.95
C VAL A 41 9.90 11.56 9.80
N GLU A 42 10.15 12.86 9.87
CA GLU A 42 10.83 13.59 8.80
C GLU A 42 12.26 13.10 8.59
N THR A 43 12.98 12.80 9.67
CA THR A 43 14.34 12.25 9.60
C THR A 43 14.34 10.87 8.95
N VAL A 44 13.43 9.98 9.39
CA VAL A 44 13.31 8.62 8.82
C VAL A 44 12.95 8.67 7.33
N LEU A 45 11.98 9.51 6.96
CA LEU A 45 11.55 9.66 5.58
C LEU A 45 12.66 10.24 4.69
N THR A 46 13.42 11.22 5.20
CA THR A 46 14.54 11.83 4.46
C THR A 46 15.62 10.79 4.16
N TRP A 47 15.97 9.95 5.15
CA TRP A 47 16.91 8.85 4.93
C TRP A 47 16.38 7.80 3.95
N GLN A 48 15.08 7.49 3.98
CA GLN A 48 14.47 6.53 3.06
C GLN A 48 14.48 7.02 1.61
N ILE A 49 14.06 8.26 1.36
CA ILE A 49 14.03 8.83 0.01
C ILE A 49 15.46 9.03 -0.51
N THR A 50 16.39 9.48 0.34
CA THR A 50 17.82 9.62 -0.03
C THR A 50 18.45 8.27 -0.35
N GLY A 51 18.19 7.25 0.48
CA GLY A 51 18.65 5.88 0.22
C GLY A 51 18.08 5.33 -1.09
N GLY A 52 16.77 5.52 -1.33
CA GLY A 52 16.12 5.14 -2.58
C GLY A 52 16.73 5.82 -3.80
N PHE A 53 16.99 7.12 -3.72
CA PHE A 53 17.66 7.88 -4.78
C PHE A 53 19.07 7.35 -5.07
N LEU A 54 19.88 7.09 -4.04
CA LEU A 54 21.24 6.57 -4.20
C LEU A 54 21.24 5.15 -4.77
N THR A 55 20.40 4.25 -4.26
CA THR A 55 20.28 2.88 -4.75
C THR A 55 19.79 2.83 -6.19
N LEU A 56 18.77 3.63 -6.55
CA LEU A 56 18.28 3.72 -7.93
C LEU A 56 19.35 4.29 -8.87
N SER A 57 20.05 5.35 -8.44
CA SER A 57 21.14 5.95 -9.23
C SER A 57 22.28 4.96 -9.48
N MET A 58 22.61 4.13 -8.50
CA MET A 58 23.62 3.08 -8.64
C MET A 58 23.16 1.91 -9.53
N LEU A 59 21.87 1.58 -9.52
CA LEU A 59 21.29 0.50 -10.32
C LEU A 59 21.02 0.91 -11.79
N MET A 60 20.77 2.20 -12.02
CA MET A 60 20.50 2.80 -13.32
C MET A 60 21.48 2.38 -14.44
N PRO A 61 22.82 2.42 -14.27
CA PRO A 61 23.75 2.00 -15.33
C PRO A 61 23.59 0.53 -15.72
N PHE A 62 23.28 -0.36 -14.77
CA PHE A 62 23.03 -1.77 -15.08
C PHE A 62 21.72 -1.98 -15.84
N TYR A 63 20.70 -1.18 -15.52
CA TYR A 63 19.41 -1.21 -16.22
C TYR A 63 19.54 -0.76 -17.68
N LEU A 64 20.22 0.36 -17.93
CA LEU A 64 20.40 0.93 -19.26
C LEU A 64 21.23 0.04 -20.21
N GLN A 65 22.12 -0.80 -19.68
CA GLN A 65 22.83 -1.80 -20.48
C GLN A 65 21.91 -2.87 -21.08
N LYS A 66 20.83 -3.23 -20.37
CA LYS A 66 19.84 -4.21 -20.86
C LYS A 66 18.72 -3.58 -21.68
N PHE A 67 18.32 -2.35 -21.34
CA PHE A 67 17.22 -1.64 -21.99
C PHE A 67 17.68 -0.23 -22.40
N PRO A 68 18.33 -0.08 -23.57
CA PRO A 68 18.78 1.22 -24.04
C PRO A 68 17.59 2.10 -24.37
N VAL A 69 17.58 3.32 -23.82
CA VAL A 69 16.56 4.33 -24.08
C VAL A 69 17.08 5.39 -25.05
N SER A 70 16.21 5.91 -25.91
CA SER A 70 16.54 6.92 -26.92
C SER A 70 16.83 8.30 -26.32
N GLN A 71 16.23 8.62 -25.17
CA GLN A 71 16.41 9.88 -24.45
C GLN A 71 16.58 9.61 -22.96
N PHE A 72 17.70 10.07 -22.39
CA PHE A 72 18.00 9.88 -20.97
C PHE A 72 17.29 10.92 -20.09
N LEU A 73 17.05 12.12 -20.60
CA LEU A 73 16.34 13.18 -19.91
C LEU A 73 14.91 13.29 -20.45
N PRO A 74 13.88 13.32 -19.57
CA PRO A 74 12.50 13.55 -19.99
C PRO A 74 12.32 14.95 -20.56
N GLY A 75 11.28 15.15 -21.37
CA GLY A 75 10.91 16.47 -21.88
C GLY A 75 10.49 17.44 -20.76
N TRP A 76 10.32 18.72 -21.10
CA TRP A 76 9.93 19.74 -20.11
C TRP A 76 8.54 19.48 -19.50
N GLU A 77 7.58 19.04 -20.31
CA GLU A 77 6.23 18.68 -19.84
C GLU A 77 6.26 17.47 -18.90
N ASP A 78 6.99 16.42 -19.27
CA ASP A 78 7.19 15.23 -18.44
C ASP A 78 7.86 15.58 -17.11
N LEU A 79 8.84 16.49 -17.12
CA LEU A 79 9.51 16.95 -15.92
C LEU A 79 8.57 17.69 -14.97
N LEU A 80 7.68 18.53 -15.49
CA LEU A 80 6.66 19.22 -14.69
C LEU A 80 5.69 18.23 -14.04
N TRP A 81 5.19 17.25 -14.81
CA TRP A 81 4.33 16.19 -14.28
C TRP A 81 5.07 15.32 -13.26
N LEU A 82 6.33 14.98 -13.51
CA LEU A 82 7.16 14.20 -12.60
C LEU A 82 7.35 14.95 -11.28
N LEU A 83 7.61 16.25 -11.31
CA LEU A 83 7.75 17.09 -10.10
C LEU A 83 6.43 17.18 -9.33
N ALA A 84 5.33 17.43 -10.03
CA ALA A 84 4.00 17.50 -9.41
C ALA A 84 3.64 16.18 -8.71
N LEU A 85 3.82 15.05 -9.41
CA LEU A 85 3.56 13.72 -8.87
C LEU A 85 4.53 13.35 -7.75
N ALA A 86 5.82 13.64 -7.88
CA ALA A 86 6.81 13.34 -6.84
C ALA A 86 6.51 14.11 -5.55
N TRP A 87 6.13 15.38 -5.65
CA TRP A 87 5.81 16.18 -4.47
C TRP A 87 4.48 15.75 -3.83
N PHE A 88 3.41 15.66 -4.63
CA PHE A 88 2.07 15.38 -4.13
C PHE A 88 1.87 13.90 -3.78
N CYS A 89 2.20 12.99 -4.70
CA CYS A 89 1.96 11.56 -4.53
C CYS A 89 3.05 10.89 -3.69
N SER A 90 4.30 11.36 -3.71
CA SER A 90 5.37 10.74 -2.90
C SER A 90 5.57 11.47 -1.58
N VAL A 91 6.07 12.71 -1.60
CA VAL A 91 6.48 13.42 -0.38
C VAL A 91 5.30 13.63 0.57
N LEU A 92 4.20 14.21 0.09
CA LEU A 92 3.03 14.49 0.91
C LEU A 92 2.35 13.19 1.38
N ALA A 93 2.11 12.23 0.48
CA ALA A 93 1.46 10.97 0.85
C ALA A 93 2.29 10.13 1.82
N PHE A 94 3.62 10.11 1.69
CA PHE A 94 4.50 9.38 2.62
C PHE A 94 4.57 10.07 3.98
N ARG A 95 4.60 11.42 4.02
CA ARG A 95 4.49 12.16 5.29
C ARG A 95 3.17 11.85 5.99
N LEU A 96 2.05 11.89 5.26
CA LEU A 96 0.73 11.59 5.81
C LEU A 96 0.64 10.14 6.28
N SER A 97 1.10 9.18 5.46
CA SER A 97 1.14 7.76 5.80
C SER A 97 2.00 7.48 7.04
N ALA A 98 3.18 8.09 7.13
CA ALA A 98 4.08 7.91 8.27
C ALA A 98 3.54 8.59 9.55
N SER A 99 2.86 9.73 9.41
CA SER A 99 2.13 10.37 10.50
C SER A 99 0.94 9.52 10.97
N ALA A 100 0.19 8.94 10.03
CA ALA A 100 -0.88 8.00 10.33
C ALA A 100 -0.35 6.76 11.05
N LEU A 101 0.81 6.22 10.66
CA LEU A 101 1.48 5.11 11.36
C LEU A 101 1.85 5.41 12.82
N LYS A 102 2.02 6.68 13.20
CA LYS A 102 2.25 7.07 14.60
C LYS A 102 1.00 7.02 15.46
N HIS A 103 -0.16 7.29 14.87
CA HIS A 103 -1.44 7.38 15.58
C HIS A 103 -2.33 6.14 15.40
N LEU A 104 -2.14 5.39 14.31
CA LEU A 104 -2.90 4.20 13.97
C LEU A 104 -2.07 2.95 14.25
N SER A 105 -2.74 1.90 14.75
CA SER A 105 -2.10 0.60 14.89
C SER A 105 -1.72 0.04 13.50
N ALA A 106 -0.68 -0.80 13.44
CA ALA A 106 -0.31 -1.50 12.21
C ALA A 106 -1.46 -2.32 11.61
N PHE A 107 -2.44 -2.70 12.44
CA PHE A 107 -3.65 -3.40 12.05
C PHE A 107 -4.62 -2.48 11.26
N THR A 108 -4.89 -1.27 11.75
CA THR A 108 -5.78 -0.30 11.09
C THR A 108 -5.21 0.17 9.74
N VAL A 109 -3.88 0.31 9.66
CA VAL A 109 -3.18 0.61 8.40
C VAL A 109 -3.37 -0.52 7.40
N ASN A 110 -3.20 -1.77 7.84
CA ASN A 110 -3.39 -2.95 6.99
C ASN A 110 -4.85 -3.08 6.52
N LEU A 111 -5.82 -2.77 7.39
CA LEU A 111 -7.23 -2.68 7.02
C LEU A 111 -7.49 -1.64 5.93
N THR A 112 -6.84 -0.47 6.00
CA THR A 112 -6.97 0.60 4.99
C THR A 112 -6.45 0.13 3.62
N PHE A 113 -5.33 -0.59 3.58
CA PHE A 113 -4.83 -1.19 2.32
C PHE A 113 -5.78 -2.23 1.73
N ASN A 114 -6.49 -2.98 2.58
CA ASN A 114 -7.51 -3.92 2.08
C ASN A 114 -8.75 -3.21 1.49
N LEU A 115 -8.96 -1.93 1.80
CA LEU A 115 -10.03 -1.11 1.23
C LEU A 115 -9.62 -0.41 -0.07
N GLU A 116 -8.33 -0.26 -0.34
CA GLU A 116 -7.78 0.31 -1.58
C GLU A 116 -8.43 -0.25 -2.86
N PRO A 117 -8.53 -1.59 -3.07
CA PRO A 117 -9.18 -2.12 -4.27
C PRO A 117 -10.66 -1.77 -4.35
N VAL A 118 -11.36 -1.65 -3.22
CA VAL A 118 -12.79 -1.31 -3.21
C VAL A 118 -13.01 0.14 -3.64
N TYR A 119 -12.26 1.08 -3.07
CA TYR A 119 -12.33 2.49 -3.48
C TYR A 119 -11.88 2.69 -4.92
N GLY A 120 -10.87 1.94 -5.39
CA GLY A 120 -10.44 1.94 -6.79
C GLY A 120 -11.56 1.54 -7.75
N ILE A 121 -12.31 0.48 -7.44
CA ILE A 121 -13.47 0.04 -8.23
C ILE A 121 -14.57 1.11 -8.24
N PHE A 122 -14.89 1.68 -7.08
CA PHE A 122 -15.89 2.76 -6.99
C PHE A 122 -15.50 3.97 -7.83
N LEU A 123 -14.23 4.38 -7.78
CA LEU A 123 -13.74 5.53 -8.51
C LEU A 123 -13.70 5.26 -10.03
N ALA A 124 -13.37 4.03 -10.43
CA ALA A 124 -13.46 3.59 -11.83
C ALA A 124 -14.90 3.67 -12.36
N PHE A 125 -15.90 3.28 -11.56
CA PHE A 125 -17.31 3.38 -11.96
C PHE A 125 -17.76 4.82 -12.13
N LEU A 126 -17.35 5.70 -11.20
CA LEU A 126 -17.77 7.10 -11.21
C LEU A 126 -17.11 7.91 -12.33
N VAL A 127 -15.82 7.68 -12.60
CA VAL A 127 -15.05 8.47 -13.57
C VAL A 127 -15.14 7.89 -14.99
N TYR A 128 -14.99 6.57 -15.14
CA TYR A 128 -14.91 5.93 -16.45
C TYR A 128 -16.22 5.28 -16.90
N ASN A 129 -17.27 5.25 -16.05
CA ASN A 129 -18.55 4.61 -16.35
C ASN A 129 -18.41 3.17 -16.90
N GLU A 130 -17.36 2.44 -16.48
CA GLU A 130 -17.07 1.07 -16.97
C GLU A 130 -18.05 0.01 -16.45
N ASN A 131 -19.08 0.42 -15.70
CA ASN A 131 -20.13 -0.44 -15.17
C ASN A 131 -20.81 -1.31 -16.24
N GLN A 132 -20.77 -0.85 -17.49
CA GLN A 132 -21.33 -1.49 -18.69
C GLN A 132 -20.46 -2.61 -19.30
N TYR A 133 -19.17 -2.69 -18.96
CA TYR A 133 -18.27 -3.76 -19.44
C TYR A 133 -18.14 -4.93 -18.45
N LEU A 134 -18.83 -4.85 -17.31
CA LEU A 134 -18.63 -5.77 -16.19
C LEU A 134 -19.69 -6.87 -16.14
N SER A 135 -19.19 -8.11 -16.09
CA SER A 135 -19.98 -9.32 -15.96
C SER A 135 -20.80 -9.35 -14.67
N ARG A 136 -21.98 -10.00 -14.69
CA ARG A 136 -22.82 -10.22 -13.50
C ARG A 136 -22.04 -10.87 -12.34
N TRP A 137 -21.04 -11.68 -12.65
CA TRP A 137 -20.16 -12.34 -11.67
C TRP A 137 -19.23 -11.38 -10.93
N PHE A 138 -18.87 -10.25 -11.55
CA PHE A 138 -18.10 -9.20 -10.90
C PHE A 138 -18.85 -8.64 -9.69
N TYR A 139 -20.15 -8.34 -9.86
CA TYR A 139 -20.98 -7.81 -8.77
C TYR A 139 -21.10 -8.78 -7.60
N VAL A 140 -21.17 -10.09 -7.87
CA VAL A 140 -21.19 -11.12 -6.82
C VAL A 140 -19.87 -11.14 -6.07
N GLY A 141 -18.73 -11.16 -6.77
CA GLY A 141 -17.41 -11.11 -6.16
C GLY A 141 -17.19 -9.83 -5.34
N PHE A 142 -17.62 -8.69 -5.88
CA PHE A 142 -17.56 -7.39 -5.21
C PHE A 142 -18.40 -7.36 -3.94
N ALA A 143 -19.62 -7.90 -3.97
CA ALA A 143 -20.48 -8.02 -2.79
C ALA A 143 -19.84 -8.89 -1.69
N VAL A 144 -19.16 -9.98 -2.07
CA VAL A 144 -18.41 -10.81 -1.10
C VAL A 144 -17.27 -10.02 -0.47
N ILE A 145 -16.47 -9.31 -1.27
CA ILE A 145 -15.35 -8.50 -0.77
C ILE A 145 -15.85 -7.44 0.23
N ILE A 146 -16.90 -6.69 -0.12
CA ILE A 146 -17.51 -5.69 0.78
C ILE A 146 -18.01 -6.35 2.07
N SER A 147 -18.68 -7.50 1.96
CA SER A 147 -19.23 -8.19 3.13
C SER A 147 -18.14 -8.63 4.11
N VAL A 148 -17.03 -9.19 3.59
CA VAL A 148 -15.87 -9.59 4.40
C VAL A 148 -15.22 -8.38 5.07
N LEU A 149 -15.04 -7.28 4.33
CA LEU A 149 -14.46 -6.05 4.87
C LEU A 149 -15.36 -5.42 5.94
N ALA A 150 -16.67 -5.37 5.72
CA ALA A 150 -17.63 -4.88 6.71
C ALA A 150 -17.60 -5.70 8.00
N LEU A 151 -17.57 -7.04 7.88
CA LEU A 151 -17.40 -7.95 9.03
C LEU A 151 -16.08 -7.70 9.75
N HIS A 152 -14.98 -7.53 9.01
CA HIS A 152 -13.65 -7.30 9.58
C HIS A 152 -13.59 -5.98 10.36
N VAL A 153 -14.13 -4.88 9.79
CA VAL A 153 -14.24 -3.57 10.47
C VAL A 153 -15.12 -3.69 11.72
N PHE A 154 -16.26 -4.38 11.63
CA PHE A 154 -17.18 -4.55 12.75
C PHE A 154 -16.54 -5.31 13.92
N LEU A 155 -15.80 -6.38 13.63
CA LEU A 155 -15.07 -7.15 14.64
C LEU A 155 -13.97 -6.31 15.30
N LEU A 156 -13.24 -5.49 14.52
CA LEU A 156 -12.21 -4.60 15.06
C LEU A 156 -12.80 -3.60 16.07
N ILE A 157 -13.88 -2.91 15.70
CA ILE A 157 -14.55 -1.93 16.59
C ILE A 157 -15.02 -2.61 17.89
N ARG A 158 -15.48 -3.87 17.81
CA ARG A 158 -15.87 -4.63 19.01
C ARG A 158 -14.67 -5.00 19.88
N GLN A 159 -13.52 -5.36 19.28
CA GLN A 159 -12.31 -5.68 20.03
C GLN A 159 -11.74 -4.45 20.75
N GLU A 160 -11.69 -3.28 20.09
CA GLU A 160 -11.24 -2.04 20.73
C GLU A 160 -12.16 -1.63 21.89
N LYS A 161 -13.49 -1.73 21.71
CA LYS A 161 -14.45 -1.46 22.79
C LYS A 161 -14.30 -2.43 23.96
N LYS A 162 -13.97 -3.70 23.71
CA LYS A 162 -13.80 -4.70 24.76
C LYS A 162 -12.49 -4.50 25.54
N ALA A 163 -11.39 -4.18 24.86
CA ALA A 163 -10.10 -3.86 25.48
C ALA A 163 -10.13 -2.56 26.29
N ALA A 164 -10.96 -1.58 25.90
CA ALA A 164 -11.16 -0.35 26.67
C ALA A 164 -12.03 -0.55 27.94
N LEU A 165 -12.84 -1.61 27.98
CA LEU A 165 -13.78 -1.88 29.08
C LEU A 165 -13.16 -2.77 30.19
N GLU A 166 -12.22 -3.65 29.86
CA GLU A 166 -11.54 -4.55 30.82
C GLU A 166 -10.83 -3.85 32.00
N PRO A 167 -10.07 -2.75 31.82
CA PRO A 167 -9.44 -2.08 32.97
C PRO A 167 -10.41 -1.27 33.83
N VAL A 168 -11.59 -0.89 33.30
CA VAL A 168 -12.61 -0.14 34.05
C VAL A 168 -13.39 -1.06 34.98
N ILE A 169 -13.70 -2.28 34.54
CA ILE A 169 -14.38 -3.28 35.39
C ILE A 169 -13.44 -3.77 36.50
N ALA A 170 -12.16 -4.03 36.19
CA ALA A 170 -11.19 -4.49 37.18
C ALA A 170 -10.85 -3.44 38.28
N ALA A 171 -11.07 -2.15 38.01
CA ALA A 171 -10.89 -1.07 38.98
C ALA A 171 -12.14 -0.83 39.86
N GLN A 172 -13.27 -1.45 39.52
CA GLN A 172 -14.54 -1.31 40.24
C GLN A 172 -14.79 -2.47 41.23
N ASP A 173 -13.99 -3.54 41.12
CA ASP A 173 -13.98 -4.72 42.00
C ASP A 173 -12.87 -4.67 43.09
N LEU A 174 -12.19 -3.52 43.25
CA LEU A 174 -11.19 -3.21 44.30
C LEU A 174 -11.70 -2.09 45.21
#